data_AF-A0A061ES31-F1
#
_entry.id   AF-A0A061ES31-F1
#
_cell.length_a   1.000
_cell.length_b   1.000
_cell.length_c   1.000
_cell.angle_alpha   90.00
_cell.angle_beta   90.00
_cell.angle_gamma   90.00
#
_symmetry.space_group_name_H-M   'P 1'
#
loop_
_entity.id
_entity.type
_entity.pdbx_description
1 polymer ?
#
loop_
_entity_poly.entity_id
_entity_poly.type
_entity_poly.pdbx_seq_one_letter_code
_entity_poly.pdbx_strand_id
1 'polypeptide(L)'
;FTITGQRGTLLWHAHISWLRATIYGPIIILPKRNESYPFVKPHKEVTILFGEWFNTDPEAIISQALQTGAAPNVSDAYTINSLPGPLYNCSSKDTYKLKVKPGKTYLLRLINAALNDELFFSIANHTVTVVEGDAIYTKPFETDKLLITPGQTTNVLLKTKPEFPNASFLMAARPYFTGQGTIDNSTTVGILEYEHPKHHKSSKNLTLLQPTLPPINATAFVANFTGKFRSLANAKFPANVPKTVDKKFFFTVGLGTSPCPQNTTCQGPNNSSKFAASVNNMSFALPSVAILQAYYFGQNGVYTTDFPTQPLIPFNYTGTPPNNTNVMNGTRTVVLPFNTSVELVMQDTSILGAESHPLHLHGYNFFVVGQGFGNFDPNKDPAKFNLVDPMERNTAGVPAGGWLAIRFFADNPGTNLFPLFPRQISQKR
;
A
#
# COMPACT_ATOMS: atom_id res chain seq x y z
N PHE A 1 -1.00 1.93 -23.56
CA PHE A 1 -0.17 2.85 -22.76
C PHE A 1 1.29 2.54 -23.02
N THR A 2 2.21 3.45 -22.66
CA THR A 2 3.66 3.29 -22.87
C THR A 2 4.34 3.14 -21.51
N ILE A 3 5.29 2.20 -21.39
CA ILE A 3 6.12 2.03 -20.20
C ILE A 3 7.41 2.84 -20.39
N THR A 4 7.65 3.82 -19.53
CA THR A 4 8.74 4.80 -19.65
C THR A 4 9.62 4.77 -18.40
N GLY A 5 10.70 3.99 -18.46
CA GLY A 5 11.72 3.96 -17.42
C GLY A 5 11.46 2.99 -16.26
N GLN A 6 10.20 2.58 -16.03
CA GLN A 6 9.85 1.55 -15.05
C GLN A 6 10.44 0.19 -15.46
N ARG A 7 10.82 -0.60 -14.46
CA ARG A 7 11.34 -1.96 -14.62
C ARG A 7 11.12 -2.73 -13.33
N GLY A 8 10.55 -3.91 -13.41
CA GLY A 8 10.21 -4.67 -12.22
C GLY A 8 8.77 -5.16 -12.18
N THR A 9 8.12 -4.99 -11.04
CA THR A 9 6.76 -5.45 -10.80
C THR A 9 5.84 -4.26 -10.54
N LEU A 10 4.73 -4.21 -11.26
CA LEU A 10 3.57 -3.38 -10.97
C LEU A 10 2.32 -4.29 -10.90
N LEU A 11 1.16 -3.69 -10.71
CA LEU A 11 -0.13 -4.35 -10.79
C LEU A 11 -1.11 -3.54 -11.65
N TRP A 12 -2.10 -4.22 -12.22
CA TRP A 12 -3.33 -3.61 -12.73
C TRP A 12 -4.49 -4.03 -11.85
N HIS A 13 -5.52 -3.19 -11.75
CA HIS A 13 -6.75 -3.51 -11.05
C HIS A 13 -7.92 -2.68 -11.57
N ALA A 14 -9.15 -3.16 -11.35
CA ALA A 14 -10.34 -2.36 -11.59
C ALA A 14 -10.28 -1.08 -10.73
N HIS A 15 -10.65 0.06 -11.32
CA HIS A 15 -10.56 1.36 -10.66
C HIS A 15 -11.94 2.03 -10.52
N ILE A 16 -12.94 1.19 -10.21
CA ILE A 16 -14.35 1.53 -9.99
C ILE A 16 -14.88 0.62 -8.86
N SER A 17 -15.54 1.22 -7.88
CA SER A 17 -16.11 0.55 -6.70
C SER A 17 -15.13 -0.44 -6.03
N TRP A 18 -15.63 -1.54 -5.48
CA TRP A 18 -14.86 -2.62 -4.87
C TRP A 18 -14.58 -3.75 -5.86
N LEU A 19 -14.78 -3.55 -7.17
CA LEU A 19 -14.48 -4.57 -8.20
C LEU A 19 -13.04 -5.08 -8.17
N ARG A 20 -12.08 -4.29 -7.67
CA ARG A 20 -10.70 -4.76 -7.49
C ARG A 20 -10.54 -5.82 -6.40
N ALA A 21 -11.59 -6.18 -5.67
CA ALA A 21 -11.60 -7.34 -4.77
C ALA A 21 -11.32 -8.65 -5.54
N THR A 22 -11.67 -8.70 -6.83
CA THR A 22 -11.48 -9.88 -7.68
C THR A 22 -10.88 -9.57 -9.06
N ILE A 23 -10.93 -8.30 -9.51
CA ILE A 23 -10.43 -7.88 -10.82
C ILE A 23 -9.08 -7.14 -10.65
N TYR A 24 -7.99 -7.92 -10.63
CA TYR A 24 -6.61 -7.44 -10.56
C TYR A 24 -5.61 -8.46 -11.09
N GLY A 25 -4.37 -8.04 -11.32
CA GLY A 25 -3.29 -8.94 -11.70
C GLY A 25 -1.93 -8.25 -11.81
N PRO A 26 -0.86 -9.03 -12.04
CA PRO A 26 0.49 -8.50 -12.10
C PRO A 26 0.79 -7.84 -13.46
N ILE A 27 1.64 -6.82 -13.44
CA ILE A 27 2.36 -6.31 -14.61
C ILE A 27 3.85 -6.56 -14.36
N ILE A 28 4.47 -7.43 -15.16
CA ILE A 28 5.91 -7.73 -15.06
C ILE A 28 6.65 -7.02 -16.18
N ILE A 29 7.57 -6.13 -15.79
CA ILE A 29 8.38 -5.31 -16.67
C ILE A 29 9.82 -5.80 -16.58
N LEU A 30 10.23 -6.62 -17.52
CA LEU A 30 11.61 -7.13 -17.56
C LEU A 30 12.61 -6.01 -17.90
N PRO A 31 13.90 -6.19 -17.58
CA PRO A 31 14.95 -5.35 -18.15
C PRO A 31 14.82 -5.27 -19.67
N LYS A 32 15.17 -4.11 -20.25
CA LYS A 32 15.21 -3.95 -21.70
C LYS A 32 16.07 -5.04 -22.34
N ARG A 33 15.80 -5.37 -23.60
CA ARG A 33 16.60 -6.33 -24.35
C ARG A 33 18.08 -5.93 -24.28
N ASN A 34 18.95 -6.90 -23.99
CA ASN A 34 20.40 -6.73 -23.77
C ASN A 34 20.80 -5.98 -22.49
N GLU A 35 19.87 -5.72 -21.57
CA GLU A 35 20.19 -5.28 -20.21
C GLU A 35 20.04 -6.43 -19.20
N SER A 36 20.88 -6.43 -18.17
CA SER A 36 20.75 -7.32 -17.02
C SER A 36 20.09 -6.62 -15.84
N TYR A 37 19.57 -7.42 -14.92
CA TYR A 37 19.32 -6.98 -13.55
C TYR A 37 20.60 -6.39 -12.92
N PRO A 38 20.49 -5.46 -11.95
CA PRO A 38 21.62 -4.99 -11.16
C PRO A 38 22.07 -6.00 -10.08
N PHE A 39 21.48 -7.19 -10.08
CA PHE A 39 21.80 -8.33 -9.23
C PHE A 39 21.91 -9.60 -10.09
N VAL A 40 22.45 -10.66 -9.51
CA VAL A 40 22.61 -11.95 -10.19
C VAL A 40 21.26 -12.46 -10.71
N LYS A 41 21.22 -12.83 -12.00
CA LYS A 41 19.99 -13.34 -12.62
C LYS A 41 19.42 -14.52 -11.82
N PRO A 42 18.15 -14.46 -11.38
CA PRO A 42 17.53 -15.53 -10.62
C PRO A 42 17.34 -16.79 -11.48
N HIS A 43 17.24 -17.95 -10.84
CA HIS A 43 16.92 -19.22 -11.49
C HIS A 43 15.51 -19.19 -12.10
N LYS A 44 14.55 -18.66 -11.35
CA LYS A 44 13.15 -18.45 -11.76
C LYS A 44 12.59 -17.22 -11.06
N GLU A 45 11.54 -16.67 -11.66
CA GLU A 45 10.77 -15.57 -11.12
C GLU A 45 9.36 -16.07 -10.84
N VAL A 46 8.79 -15.69 -9.69
CA VAL A 46 7.48 -16.18 -9.25
C VAL A 46 6.70 -15.02 -8.65
N THR A 47 5.46 -14.85 -9.08
CA THR A 47 4.57 -13.85 -8.50
C THR A 47 3.87 -14.40 -7.26
N ILE A 48 3.81 -13.57 -6.21
CA ILE A 48 3.08 -13.83 -4.96
C ILE A 48 2.10 -12.67 -4.80
N LEU A 49 0.84 -12.89 -5.15
CA LEU A 49 -0.23 -11.90 -5.01
C LEU A 49 -0.94 -12.12 -3.69
N PHE A 50 -1.02 -11.09 -2.86
CA PHE A 50 -1.89 -11.06 -1.69
C PHE A 50 -3.22 -10.42 -2.07
N GLY A 51 -4.32 -10.95 -1.54
CA GLY A 51 -5.66 -10.43 -1.75
C GLY A 51 -6.60 -10.80 -0.60
N GLU A 52 -7.83 -10.33 -0.69
CA GLU A 52 -8.92 -10.64 0.24
C GLU A 52 -10.02 -11.41 -0.49
N TRP A 53 -10.72 -12.27 0.24
CA TRP A 53 -11.90 -13.00 -0.21
C TRP A 53 -13.10 -12.64 0.66
N PHE A 54 -14.22 -12.39 0.01
CA PHE A 54 -15.51 -12.14 0.65
C PHE A 54 -16.49 -13.19 0.14
N ASN A 55 -17.19 -13.84 1.07
CA ASN A 55 -18.31 -14.73 0.76
C ASN A 55 -19.51 -13.95 0.24
N THR A 56 -19.67 -12.71 0.70
CA THR A 56 -20.67 -11.77 0.20
C THR A 56 -20.11 -10.97 -0.97
N ASP A 57 -20.96 -10.60 -1.93
CA ASP A 57 -20.59 -9.72 -3.04
C ASP A 57 -19.95 -8.41 -2.50
N PRO A 58 -18.69 -8.10 -2.83
CA PRO A 58 -18.03 -6.87 -2.43
C PRO A 58 -18.80 -5.59 -2.78
N GLU A 59 -19.57 -5.59 -3.88
CA GLU A 59 -20.40 -4.45 -4.26
C GLU A 59 -21.61 -4.28 -3.32
N ALA A 60 -22.17 -5.38 -2.82
CA ALA A 60 -23.22 -5.33 -1.81
C ALA A 60 -22.68 -4.84 -0.46
N ILE A 61 -21.47 -5.27 -0.08
CA ILE A 61 -20.79 -4.81 1.15
C ILE A 61 -20.59 -3.30 1.13
N ILE A 62 -19.99 -2.76 0.06
CA ILE A 62 -19.75 -1.32 -0.02
C ILE A 62 -21.06 -0.53 -0.15
N SER A 63 -22.05 -1.04 -0.87
CA SER A 63 -23.38 -0.41 -0.98
C SER A 63 -24.06 -0.30 0.39
N GLN A 64 -24.03 -1.37 1.19
CA GLN A 64 -24.55 -1.38 2.55
C GLN A 64 -23.83 -0.36 3.44
N ALA A 65 -22.49 -0.37 3.42
CA ALA A 65 -21.68 0.55 4.22
C ALA A 65 -21.97 2.03 3.89
N LEU A 66 -22.14 2.36 2.60
CA LEU A 66 -22.50 3.72 2.17
C LEU A 66 -23.92 4.11 2.59
N GLN A 67 -24.86 3.15 2.55
CA GLN A 67 -26.24 3.37 2.97
C GLN A 67 -26.33 3.65 4.47
N THR A 68 -25.78 2.76 5.31
CA THR A 68 -25.85 2.85 6.77
C THR A 68 -24.88 3.88 7.35
N GLY A 69 -23.77 4.16 6.65
CA GLY A 69 -22.66 4.98 7.15
C GLY A 69 -21.73 4.26 8.12
N ALA A 70 -21.89 2.95 8.33
CA ALA A 70 -20.98 2.10 9.10
C ALA A 70 -19.67 1.82 8.34
N ALA A 71 -18.71 1.20 9.02
CA ALA A 71 -17.59 0.56 8.36
C ALA A 71 -18.10 -0.62 7.50
N PRO A 72 -17.45 -0.93 6.36
CA PRO A 72 -17.76 -2.14 5.59
C PRO A 72 -17.43 -3.40 6.40
N ASN A 73 -18.12 -4.50 6.10
CA ASN A 73 -17.76 -5.80 6.65
C ASN A 73 -16.34 -6.19 6.21
N VAL A 74 -15.63 -6.86 7.11
CA VAL A 74 -14.27 -7.36 6.86
C VAL A 74 -14.28 -8.57 5.92
N SER A 75 -13.12 -8.92 5.36
CA SER A 75 -12.97 -10.13 4.56
C SER A 75 -13.20 -11.41 5.38
N ASP A 76 -13.59 -12.47 4.68
CA ASP A 76 -13.69 -13.81 5.24
C ASP A 76 -12.34 -14.54 5.23
N ALA A 77 -11.43 -14.14 4.33
CA ALA A 77 -10.07 -14.66 4.27
C ALA A 77 -9.11 -13.72 3.54
N TYR A 78 -7.85 -13.71 3.99
CA TYR A 78 -6.73 -13.34 3.13
C TYR A 78 -6.34 -14.50 2.21
N THR A 79 -5.65 -14.18 1.12
CA THR A 79 -5.22 -15.18 0.13
C THR A 79 -3.78 -14.95 -0.32
N ILE A 80 -3.10 -16.05 -0.69
CA ILE A 80 -1.87 -16.04 -1.47
C ILE A 80 -2.17 -16.65 -2.83
N ASN A 81 -2.04 -15.88 -3.90
CA ASN A 81 -2.43 -16.23 -5.26
C ASN A 81 -3.87 -16.78 -5.33
N SER A 82 -4.81 -16.05 -4.70
CA SER A 82 -6.25 -16.38 -4.62
C SER A 82 -6.59 -17.63 -3.82
N LEU A 83 -5.65 -18.19 -3.06
CA LEU A 83 -5.84 -19.40 -2.25
C LEU A 83 -5.68 -19.05 -0.76
N PRO A 84 -6.71 -19.25 0.08
CA PRO A 84 -6.64 -18.91 1.51
C PRO A 84 -5.58 -19.69 2.30
N GLY A 85 -5.37 -20.95 1.93
CA GLY A 85 -4.46 -21.86 2.63
C GLY A 85 -5.10 -22.57 3.82
N PRO A 86 -4.44 -23.56 4.43
CA PRO A 86 -5.09 -24.62 5.21
C PRO A 86 -5.70 -24.20 6.55
N LEU A 87 -5.57 -22.93 6.94
CA LEU A 87 -6.15 -22.41 8.18
C LEU A 87 -7.63 -22.02 8.04
N TYR A 88 -8.16 -21.98 6.82
CA TYR A 88 -9.58 -21.70 6.56
C TYR A 88 -10.35 -22.98 6.22
N ASN A 89 -11.63 -23.00 6.55
CA ASN A 89 -12.52 -24.11 6.20
C ASN A 89 -12.52 -24.34 4.67
N CYS A 90 -12.56 -25.60 4.25
CA CYS A 90 -12.68 -26.02 2.85
C CYS A 90 -11.51 -25.65 1.91
N SER A 91 -10.37 -25.17 2.43
CA SER A 91 -9.28 -24.61 1.60
C SER A 91 -7.96 -25.38 1.65
N SER A 92 -7.84 -26.40 2.51
CA SER A 92 -6.57 -27.12 2.74
C SER A 92 -6.05 -27.87 1.51
N LYS A 93 -6.94 -28.36 0.64
CA LYS A 93 -6.58 -29.13 -0.56
C LYS A 93 -5.89 -28.28 -1.64
N ASP A 94 -6.25 -27.00 -1.74
CA ASP A 94 -5.83 -26.11 -2.81
C ASP A 94 -4.78 -25.08 -2.34
N THR A 95 -4.12 -25.35 -1.22
CA THR A 95 -3.07 -24.48 -0.68
C THR A 95 -2.00 -24.15 -1.72
N TYR A 96 -1.66 -22.86 -1.88
CA TYR A 96 -0.60 -22.45 -2.80
C TYR A 96 0.75 -23.08 -2.40
N LYS A 97 1.42 -23.72 -3.37
CA LYS A 97 2.72 -24.39 -3.18
C LYS A 97 3.78 -23.79 -4.11
N LEU A 98 4.78 -23.14 -3.52
CA LEU A 98 5.99 -22.71 -4.21
C LEU A 98 7.01 -23.85 -4.21
N LYS A 99 7.19 -24.51 -5.36
CA LYS A 99 8.18 -25.58 -5.53
C LYS A 99 9.55 -25.02 -5.90
N VAL A 100 10.58 -25.40 -5.16
CA VAL A 100 11.95 -24.89 -5.34
C VAL A 100 13.02 -25.96 -5.38
N LYS A 101 14.13 -25.67 -6.07
CA LYS A 101 15.33 -26.51 -6.09
C LYS A 101 16.31 -26.07 -4.99
N PRO A 102 16.99 -27.00 -4.31
CA PRO A 102 18.12 -26.66 -3.45
C PRO A 102 19.20 -25.86 -4.18
N GLY A 103 19.84 -24.92 -3.48
CA GLY A 103 20.96 -24.11 -3.96
C GLY A 103 20.64 -23.13 -5.09
N LYS A 104 19.36 -22.80 -5.32
CA LYS A 104 18.90 -21.86 -6.35
C LYS A 104 18.38 -20.57 -5.73
N THR A 105 18.39 -19.51 -6.53
CA THR A 105 17.84 -18.21 -6.14
C THR A 105 16.58 -17.94 -6.94
N TYR A 106 15.49 -17.58 -6.27
CA TYR A 106 14.21 -17.23 -6.89
C TYR A 106 13.94 -15.75 -6.67
N LEU A 107 13.43 -15.04 -7.69
CA LEU A 107 12.90 -13.69 -7.52
C LEU A 107 11.40 -13.80 -7.24
N LEU A 108 11.01 -13.55 -5.99
CA LEU A 108 9.61 -13.49 -5.60
C LEU A 108 9.11 -12.06 -5.82
N ARG A 109 8.07 -11.92 -6.64
CA ARG A 109 7.46 -10.65 -7.00
C ARG A 109 6.20 -10.48 -6.17
N LEU A 110 6.35 -9.85 -5.00
CA LEU A 110 5.28 -9.66 -4.03
C LEU A 110 4.39 -8.48 -4.47
N ILE A 111 3.08 -8.68 -4.45
CA ILE A 111 2.08 -7.66 -4.79
C ILE A 111 1.00 -7.70 -3.73
N ASN A 112 0.72 -6.58 -3.07
CA ASN A 112 -0.46 -6.49 -2.21
C ASN A 112 -1.63 -5.89 -2.99
N ALA A 113 -2.53 -6.74 -3.44
CA ALA A 113 -3.78 -6.39 -4.10
C ALA A 113 -4.99 -6.49 -3.15
N ALA A 114 -4.76 -6.67 -1.85
CA ALA A 114 -5.81 -6.59 -0.84
C ALA A 114 -6.53 -5.24 -0.92
N LEU A 115 -7.79 -5.23 -0.52
CA LEU A 115 -8.57 -4.02 -0.43
C LEU A 115 -8.03 -3.13 0.68
N ASN A 116 -7.80 -3.65 1.88
CA ASN A 116 -7.82 -2.79 3.07
C ASN A 116 -6.49 -2.77 3.82
N ASP A 117 -5.86 -3.93 3.96
CA ASP A 117 -4.84 -4.10 4.99
C ASP A 117 -3.41 -4.18 4.47
N GLU A 118 -2.51 -3.54 5.21
CA GLU A 118 -1.08 -3.82 5.12
C GLU A 118 -0.80 -5.21 5.67
N LEU A 119 0.07 -5.96 5.01
CA LEU A 119 0.34 -7.35 5.38
C LEU A 119 1.78 -7.52 5.81
N PHE A 120 1.97 -8.08 7.01
CA PHE A 120 3.22 -8.73 7.34
C PHE A 120 3.35 -10.02 6.55
N PHE A 121 4.54 -10.32 6.04
CA PHE A 121 4.83 -11.56 5.34
C PHE A 121 6.17 -12.17 5.79
N SER A 122 6.24 -13.50 5.92
CA SER A 122 7.46 -14.22 6.24
C SER A 122 7.44 -15.65 5.70
N ILE A 123 8.62 -16.21 5.45
CA ILE A 123 8.84 -17.60 5.04
C ILE A 123 9.63 -18.30 6.13
N ALA A 124 9.11 -19.40 6.68
CA ALA A 124 9.73 -20.08 7.81
C ALA A 124 11.19 -20.44 7.51
N ASN A 125 12.11 -20.09 8.42
CA ASN A 125 13.55 -20.39 8.30
C ASN A 125 14.21 -19.94 6.97
N HIS A 126 13.70 -18.86 6.35
CA HIS A 126 14.31 -18.25 5.17
C HIS A 126 14.42 -16.75 5.34
N THR A 127 15.62 -16.23 5.08
CA THR A 127 15.86 -14.80 4.87
C THR A 127 15.72 -14.52 3.38
N VAL A 128 15.24 -13.33 3.03
CA VAL A 128 15.16 -12.82 1.67
C VAL A 128 15.94 -11.52 1.54
N THR A 129 16.40 -11.21 0.33
CA THR A 129 17.04 -9.93 0.02
C THR A 129 16.07 -9.06 -0.78
N VAL A 130 15.63 -7.93 -0.24
CA VAL A 130 14.82 -6.95 -0.97
C VAL A 130 15.68 -6.28 -2.02
N VAL A 131 15.22 -6.20 -3.27
CA VAL A 131 15.98 -5.64 -4.40
C VAL A 131 15.20 -4.64 -5.25
N GLU A 132 13.90 -4.50 -5.02
CA GLU A 132 13.02 -3.62 -5.77
C GLU A 132 11.78 -3.26 -4.96
N GLY A 133 11.28 -2.03 -5.11
CA GLY A 133 9.95 -1.61 -4.67
C GLY A 133 9.30 -0.78 -5.77
N ASP A 134 8.03 -1.05 -6.07
CA ASP A 134 7.21 -0.27 -7.01
C ASP A 134 7.87 -0.07 -8.41
N ALA A 135 8.47 -1.13 -8.95
CA ALA A 135 9.22 -1.13 -10.21
C ALA A 135 10.42 -0.16 -10.26
N ILE A 136 11.04 0.08 -9.10
CA ILE A 136 12.31 0.78 -8.94
C ILE A 136 13.28 -0.08 -8.12
N TYR A 137 14.53 -0.20 -8.61
CA TYR A 137 15.57 -0.95 -7.89
C TYR A 137 15.99 -0.24 -6.60
N THR A 138 16.14 -1.03 -5.54
CA THR A 138 16.59 -0.56 -4.23
C THR A 138 18.07 -0.91 -4.01
N LYS A 139 18.70 -0.24 -3.05
CA LYS A 139 19.89 -0.82 -2.41
C LYS A 139 19.48 -2.13 -1.73
N PRO A 140 20.15 -3.27 -2.02
CA PRO A 140 19.74 -4.53 -1.45
C PRO A 140 19.88 -4.56 0.08
N PHE A 141 18.90 -5.12 0.77
CA PHE A 141 18.99 -5.40 2.20
C PHE A 141 18.29 -6.72 2.54
N GLU A 142 18.81 -7.41 3.56
CA GLU A 142 18.27 -8.69 4.01
C GLU A 142 17.23 -8.52 5.13
N THR A 143 16.23 -9.39 5.12
CA THR A 143 15.21 -9.48 6.15
C THR A 143 14.54 -10.86 6.16
N ASP A 144 14.00 -11.28 7.29
CA ASP A 144 13.18 -12.49 7.44
C ASP A 144 11.67 -12.19 7.51
N LYS A 145 11.33 -10.92 7.74
CA LYS A 145 9.96 -10.41 7.85
C LYS A 145 9.81 -9.17 6.98
N LEU A 146 8.68 -9.07 6.29
CA LEU A 146 8.36 -8.00 5.37
C LEU A 146 7.05 -7.34 5.79
N LEU A 147 6.87 -6.09 5.39
CA LEU A 147 5.59 -5.40 5.35
C LEU A 147 5.31 -5.02 3.89
N ILE A 148 4.08 -5.20 3.43
CA ILE A 148 3.65 -4.74 2.12
C ILE A 148 2.25 -4.12 2.23
N THR A 149 2.13 -2.90 1.76
CA THR A 149 0.92 -2.08 1.86
C THR A 149 0.08 -2.25 0.59
N PRO A 150 -1.29 -2.18 0.62
CA PRO A 150 -2.10 -2.24 -0.59
C PRO A 150 -1.63 -1.26 -1.67
N GLY A 151 -1.49 -1.76 -2.90
CA GLY A 151 -0.95 -1.00 -4.05
C GLY A 151 0.58 -1.07 -4.20
N GLN A 152 1.32 -1.45 -3.16
CA GLN A 152 2.76 -1.66 -3.28
C GLN A 152 3.10 -2.97 -3.97
N THR A 153 4.26 -2.97 -4.61
CA THR A 153 4.97 -4.17 -5.04
C THR A 153 6.36 -4.20 -4.42
N THR A 154 6.89 -5.39 -4.17
CA THR A 154 8.24 -5.56 -3.64
C THR A 154 8.83 -6.84 -4.19
N ASN A 155 10.00 -6.76 -4.82
CA ASN A 155 10.70 -7.95 -5.28
C ASN A 155 11.79 -8.34 -4.30
N VAL A 156 11.85 -9.64 -4.01
CA VAL A 156 12.81 -10.21 -3.08
C VAL A 156 13.50 -11.43 -3.68
N LEU A 157 14.79 -11.56 -3.43
CA LEU A 157 15.55 -12.75 -3.76
C LEU A 157 15.45 -13.76 -2.61
N LEU A 158 14.86 -14.91 -2.87
CA LEU A 158 14.86 -16.08 -1.99
C LEU A 158 16.01 -17.00 -2.40
N LYS A 159 17.06 -17.08 -1.58
CA LYS A 159 18.12 -18.09 -1.73
C LYS A 159 17.71 -19.35 -0.99
N THR A 160 17.55 -20.44 -1.70
CA THR A 160 17.15 -21.72 -1.11
C THR A 160 18.32 -22.39 -0.39
N LYS A 161 18.01 -23.25 0.57
CA LYS A 161 18.99 -24.08 1.29
C LYS A 161 19.83 -24.88 0.27
N PRO A 162 21.14 -25.09 0.52
CA PRO A 162 22.04 -25.73 -0.45
C PRO A 162 21.63 -27.17 -0.78
N GLU A 163 21.03 -27.88 0.18
CA GLU A 163 20.57 -29.26 0.06
C GLU A 163 19.10 -29.41 0.45
N PHE A 164 18.50 -30.57 0.17
CA PHE A 164 17.12 -30.88 0.54
C PHE A 164 16.99 -30.89 2.09
N PRO A 165 16.19 -30.00 2.68
CA PRO A 165 16.22 -29.77 4.13
C PRO A 165 15.39 -30.76 4.95
N ASN A 166 14.81 -31.79 4.30
CA ASN A 166 13.90 -32.76 4.93
C ASN A 166 12.73 -32.11 5.71
N ALA A 167 12.27 -30.95 5.25
CA ALA A 167 11.18 -30.17 5.83
C ALA A 167 10.42 -29.39 4.76
N SER A 168 9.17 -29.05 5.06
CA SER A 168 8.37 -28.06 4.33
C SER A 168 8.25 -26.78 5.16
N PHE A 169 8.13 -25.63 4.50
CA PHE A 169 8.15 -24.34 5.18
C PHE A 169 6.87 -23.57 4.84
N LEU A 170 6.18 -23.04 5.85
CA LEU A 170 5.06 -22.14 5.60
C LEU A 170 5.56 -20.77 5.17
N MET A 171 4.86 -20.20 4.21
CA MET A 171 4.86 -18.77 3.89
C MET A 171 3.59 -18.21 4.49
N ALA A 172 3.65 -17.23 5.38
CA ALA A 172 2.49 -16.73 6.09
C ALA A 172 2.35 -15.22 5.90
N ALA A 173 1.11 -14.74 5.71
CA ALA A 173 0.77 -13.34 5.73
C ALA A 173 -0.38 -13.05 6.70
N ARG A 174 -0.29 -11.92 7.42
CA ARG A 174 -1.30 -11.45 8.37
C ARG A 174 -1.32 -9.91 8.40
N PRO A 175 -2.40 -9.28 8.84
CA PRO A 175 -2.48 -7.82 8.81
C PRO A 175 -1.55 -7.13 9.81
N TYR A 176 -1.18 -5.90 9.45
CA TYR A 176 -0.73 -4.85 10.35
C TYR A 176 -1.88 -3.85 10.51
N PHE A 177 -2.28 -3.55 11.75
CA PHE A 177 -3.40 -2.68 12.05
C PHE A 177 -3.22 -1.96 13.39
N THR A 178 -3.49 -0.66 13.40
CA THR A 178 -3.47 0.20 14.60
C THR A 178 -4.76 0.96 14.83
N GLY A 179 -5.70 0.88 13.88
CA GLY A 179 -6.99 1.56 13.95
C GLY A 179 -7.88 1.02 15.07
N GLN A 180 -9.05 1.65 15.24
CA GLN A 180 -10.06 1.26 16.23
C GLN A 180 -11.23 0.47 15.62
N GLY A 181 -11.19 0.22 14.31
CA GLY A 181 -12.22 -0.52 13.58
C GLY A 181 -12.11 -2.03 13.70
N THR A 182 -13.08 -2.73 13.12
CA THR A 182 -13.03 -4.19 12.95
C THR A 182 -12.08 -4.55 11.81
N ILE A 183 -11.31 -5.62 11.99
CA ILE A 183 -10.40 -6.16 10.98
C ILE A 183 -10.55 -7.67 10.87
N ASP A 184 -10.30 -8.23 9.67
CA ASP A 184 -10.03 -9.64 9.50
C ASP A 184 -8.69 -9.97 10.18
N ASN A 185 -8.71 -10.53 11.40
CA ASN A 185 -7.49 -10.91 12.13
C ASN A 185 -7.09 -12.37 11.88
N SER A 186 -7.29 -12.87 10.66
CA SER A 186 -6.86 -14.20 10.26
C SER A 186 -5.45 -14.20 9.65
N THR A 187 -4.95 -15.38 9.29
CA THR A 187 -3.63 -15.56 8.67
C THR A 187 -3.76 -16.47 7.46
N THR A 188 -3.30 -16.01 6.31
CA THR A 188 -3.20 -16.83 5.09
C THR A 188 -1.83 -17.49 4.99
N VAL A 189 -1.80 -18.70 4.44
CA VAL A 189 -0.62 -19.56 4.42
C VAL A 189 -0.45 -20.29 3.10
N GLY A 190 0.74 -20.19 2.52
CA GLY A 190 1.24 -21.04 1.43
C GLY A 190 2.37 -21.94 1.92
N ILE A 191 2.85 -22.84 1.06
CA ILE A 191 3.92 -23.78 1.39
C ILE A 191 5.08 -23.62 0.40
N LEU A 192 6.29 -23.43 0.92
CA LEU A 192 7.54 -23.58 0.19
C LEU A 192 8.01 -25.04 0.29
N GLU A 193 8.02 -25.75 -0.84
CA GLU A 193 8.38 -27.16 -0.93
C GLU A 193 9.66 -27.35 -1.75
N TYR A 194 10.63 -28.07 -1.20
CA TYR A 194 11.86 -28.42 -1.91
C TYR A 194 11.65 -29.64 -2.81
N GLU A 195 12.20 -29.60 -4.02
CA GLU A 195 12.26 -30.76 -4.90
C GLU A 195 13.03 -31.90 -4.24
N HIS A 196 12.47 -33.11 -4.30
CA HIS A 196 13.03 -34.29 -3.65
C HIS A 196 14.18 -34.88 -4.49
N PRO A 197 15.23 -35.40 -3.86
CA PRO A 197 16.23 -36.20 -4.55
C PRO A 197 15.59 -37.45 -5.20
N LYS A 198 16.02 -37.84 -6.40
CA LYS A 198 15.45 -38.96 -7.19
C LYS A 198 15.45 -40.32 -6.46
N HIS A 199 16.25 -40.48 -5.41
CA HIS A 199 16.37 -41.71 -4.61
C HIS A 199 15.83 -41.58 -3.18
N HIS A 200 15.13 -40.48 -2.85
CA HIS A 200 14.51 -40.34 -1.53
C HIS A 200 13.27 -41.23 -1.44
N LYS A 201 13.33 -42.28 -0.62
CA LYS A 201 12.12 -42.98 -0.17
C LYS A 201 11.27 -41.95 0.55
N SER A 202 10.07 -41.67 0.03
CA SER A 202 9.09 -40.75 0.61
C SER A 202 9.01 -40.94 2.13
N SER A 203 9.62 -40.03 2.89
CA SER A 203 9.38 -39.91 4.31
C SER A 203 7.97 -39.37 4.44
N LYS A 204 7.03 -40.24 4.80
CA LYS A 204 5.59 -39.96 4.73
C LYS A 204 5.12 -38.73 5.52
N ASN A 205 5.95 -38.14 6.40
CA ASN A 205 5.65 -36.92 7.14
C ASN A 205 6.89 -36.00 7.22
N LEU A 206 7.05 -35.06 6.28
CA LEU A 206 8.02 -33.97 6.44
C LEU A 206 7.56 -33.04 7.56
N THR A 207 8.49 -32.57 8.40
CA THR A 207 8.17 -31.55 9.41
C THR A 207 7.75 -30.26 8.70
N LEU A 208 6.62 -29.69 9.13
CA LEU A 208 6.14 -28.41 8.63
C LEU A 208 6.58 -27.29 9.57
N LEU A 209 7.48 -26.43 9.11
CA LEU A 209 8.01 -25.31 9.88
C LEU A 209 7.17 -24.04 9.66
N GLN A 210 6.90 -23.31 10.74
CA GLN A 210 6.07 -22.09 10.72
C GLN A 210 6.93 -20.85 10.97
N PRO A 211 6.69 -19.72 10.28
CA PRO A 211 7.38 -18.47 10.57
C PRO A 211 6.78 -17.78 11.80
N THR A 212 7.55 -16.89 12.42
CA THR A 212 7.02 -15.92 13.38
C THR A 212 6.70 -14.61 12.65
N LEU A 213 5.52 -14.04 12.89
CA LEU A 213 5.11 -12.75 12.35
C LEU A 213 5.15 -11.67 13.45
N PRO A 214 5.41 -10.39 13.12
CA PRO A 214 5.36 -9.29 14.10
C PRO A 214 3.93 -9.11 14.64
N PRO A 215 3.74 -8.72 15.92
CA PRO A 215 2.40 -8.42 16.46
C PRO A 215 1.59 -7.50 15.54
N ILE A 216 0.26 -7.62 15.56
CA ILE A 216 -0.63 -6.88 14.64
C ILE A 216 -0.41 -5.36 14.69
N ASN A 217 -0.02 -4.81 15.84
CA ASN A 217 0.22 -3.39 16.06
C ASN A 217 1.71 -3.03 16.15
N ALA A 218 2.59 -3.80 15.50
CA ALA A 218 4.05 -3.62 15.56
C ALA A 218 4.57 -2.40 14.77
N THR A 219 4.10 -1.20 15.10
CA THR A 219 4.42 0.07 14.42
C THR A 219 5.93 0.39 14.42
N ALA A 220 6.65 0.02 15.48
CA ALA A 220 8.11 0.18 15.52
C ALA A 220 8.83 -0.71 14.48
N PHE A 221 8.33 -1.93 14.25
CA PHE A 221 8.84 -2.80 13.20
C PHE A 221 8.56 -2.19 11.81
N VAL A 222 7.33 -1.70 11.60
CA VAL A 222 6.93 -1.03 10.34
C VAL A 222 7.87 0.12 10.02
N ALA A 223 8.09 1.05 10.95
CA ALA A 223 8.96 2.21 10.73
C ALA A 223 10.43 1.82 10.45
N ASN A 224 10.95 0.81 11.15
CA ASN A 224 12.30 0.30 10.90
C ASN A 224 12.39 -0.35 9.51
N PHE A 225 11.43 -1.19 9.15
CA PHE A 225 11.40 -1.86 7.85
C PHE A 225 11.29 -0.87 6.69
N THR A 226 10.35 0.09 6.74
CA THR A 226 10.18 1.09 5.68
C THR A 226 11.39 2.02 5.57
N GLY A 227 12.04 2.35 6.70
CA GLY A 227 13.26 3.15 6.73
C GLY A 227 14.50 2.51 6.09
N LYS A 228 14.48 1.20 5.80
CA LYS A 228 15.58 0.51 5.10
C LYS A 228 15.57 0.74 3.58
N PHE A 229 14.44 1.14 3.00
CA PHE A 229 14.35 1.37 1.56
C PHE A 229 15.16 2.60 1.15
N ARG A 230 16.07 2.39 0.20
CA ARG A 230 16.86 3.44 -0.43
C ARG A 230 16.95 3.15 -1.92
N SER A 231 16.86 4.20 -2.74
CA SER A 231 17.08 4.08 -4.17
C SER A 231 18.48 3.56 -4.45
N LEU A 232 18.64 2.75 -5.50
CA LEU A 232 19.95 2.22 -5.89
C LEU A 232 20.98 3.34 -6.15
N ALA A 233 20.53 4.48 -6.68
CA ALA A 233 21.25 5.75 -6.76
C ALA A 233 22.69 5.63 -7.31
N ASN A 234 22.82 5.10 -8.53
CA ASN A 234 24.09 4.99 -9.24
C ASN A 234 23.99 5.57 -10.66
N ALA A 235 25.09 5.56 -11.42
CA ALA A 235 25.13 6.17 -12.76
C ALA A 235 24.10 5.59 -13.74
N LYS A 236 23.74 4.30 -13.62
CA LYS A 236 22.74 3.64 -14.48
C LYS A 236 21.31 3.84 -13.97
N PHE A 237 21.13 3.98 -12.66
CA PHE A 237 19.85 4.13 -11.98
C PHE A 237 19.92 5.32 -11.02
N PRO A 238 19.89 6.56 -11.54
CA PRO A 238 20.04 7.76 -10.72
C PRO A 238 18.80 8.02 -9.87
N ALA A 239 18.99 8.60 -8.67
CA ALA A 239 17.91 9.09 -7.82
C ALA A 239 17.75 10.60 -8.04
N ASN A 240 16.87 10.99 -8.96
CA ASN A 240 16.67 12.39 -9.36
C ASN A 240 15.73 13.16 -8.42
N VAL A 241 16.03 13.15 -7.12
CA VAL A 241 15.23 13.84 -6.11
C VAL A 241 15.26 15.37 -6.30
N PRO A 242 14.11 16.07 -6.33
CA PRO A 242 14.08 17.53 -6.33
C PRO A 242 14.80 18.10 -5.11
N LYS A 243 15.87 18.86 -5.34
CA LYS A 243 16.69 19.49 -4.28
C LYS A 243 16.08 20.80 -3.81
N THR A 244 15.63 21.60 -4.77
CA THR A 244 14.82 22.79 -4.57
C THR A 244 13.34 22.41 -4.65
N VAL A 245 12.49 23.25 -4.04
CA VAL A 245 11.05 23.02 -3.96
C VAL A 245 10.33 24.32 -4.30
N ASP A 246 9.51 24.29 -5.33
CA ASP A 246 8.72 25.43 -5.80
C ASP A 246 7.38 25.53 -5.07
N LYS A 247 6.78 24.39 -4.72
CA LYS A 247 5.50 24.31 -4.02
C LYS A 247 5.55 23.32 -2.85
N LYS A 248 5.07 23.80 -1.70
CA LYS A 248 4.93 23.01 -0.47
C LYS A 248 3.46 22.81 -0.12
N PHE A 249 3.13 21.59 0.25
CA PHE A 249 1.81 21.20 0.73
C PHE A 249 1.93 20.51 2.09
N PHE A 250 0.98 20.80 2.98
CA PHE A 250 0.83 20.12 4.25
C PHE A 250 -0.58 19.57 4.35
N PHE A 251 -0.72 18.26 4.18
CA PHE A 251 -2.01 17.58 4.08
C PHE A 251 -2.25 16.76 5.32
N THR A 252 -3.25 17.12 6.12
CA THR A 252 -3.74 16.23 7.18
C THR A 252 -4.56 15.13 6.54
N VAL A 253 -4.30 13.88 6.92
CA VAL A 253 -4.97 12.68 6.39
C VAL A 253 -5.59 11.93 7.56
N GLY A 254 -6.76 11.33 7.35
CA GLY A 254 -7.41 10.54 8.37
C GLY A 254 -8.92 10.53 8.24
N LEU A 255 -9.55 9.84 9.17
CA LEU A 255 -11.00 9.67 9.24
C LEU A 255 -11.71 10.95 9.70
N GLY A 256 -13.03 10.94 9.60
CA GLY A 256 -13.91 11.96 10.11
C GLY A 256 -15.35 11.50 10.09
N THR A 257 -16.29 12.42 10.29
CA THR A 257 -17.72 12.15 10.24
C THR A 257 -18.41 12.97 9.17
N SER A 258 -19.52 12.46 8.65
CA SER A 258 -20.48 13.22 7.86
C SER A 258 -21.83 13.16 8.58
N PRO A 259 -22.57 14.28 8.67
CA PRO A 259 -23.91 14.27 9.25
C PRO A 259 -24.81 13.24 8.60
N CYS A 260 -25.65 12.58 9.40
CA CYS A 260 -26.66 11.67 8.90
C CYS A 260 -27.78 12.46 8.19
N PRO A 261 -28.31 11.99 7.05
CA PRO A 261 -29.47 12.62 6.43
C PRO A 261 -30.66 12.71 7.41
N GLN A 262 -31.47 13.76 7.27
CA GLN A 262 -32.67 13.92 8.09
C GLN A 262 -33.60 12.70 7.96
N ASN A 263 -34.23 12.31 9.07
CA ASN A 263 -35.14 11.15 9.17
C ASN A 263 -34.50 9.80 8.80
N THR A 264 -33.18 9.67 8.93
CA THR A 264 -32.47 8.39 8.77
C THR A 264 -31.64 8.08 10.00
N THR A 265 -31.46 6.79 10.28
CA THR A 265 -30.54 6.32 11.33
C THR A 265 -29.25 5.87 10.66
N CYS A 266 -28.12 6.43 11.12
CA CYS A 266 -26.80 6.03 10.63
C CYS A 266 -26.05 5.24 11.69
N GLN A 267 -25.20 4.33 11.24
CA GLN A 267 -24.44 3.38 12.07
C GLN A 267 -22.94 3.70 12.07
N GLY A 268 -22.58 4.96 11.81
CA GLY A 268 -21.20 5.42 11.90
C GLY A 268 -20.71 5.60 13.36
N PRO A 269 -19.60 6.32 13.57
CA PRO A 269 -18.84 6.30 14.83
C PRO A 269 -19.61 6.62 16.11
N ASN A 270 -20.67 7.43 16.01
CA ASN A 270 -21.48 7.89 17.13
C ASN A 270 -22.97 7.53 16.98
N ASN A 271 -23.29 6.49 16.19
CA ASN A 271 -24.67 6.03 15.90
C ASN A 271 -25.65 7.12 15.41
N SER A 272 -25.12 8.25 14.95
CA SER A 272 -25.88 9.42 14.50
C SER A 272 -25.20 10.18 13.35
N SER A 273 -24.07 9.65 12.86
CA SER A 273 -23.29 10.15 11.73
C SER A 273 -22.87 8.99 10.84
N LYS A 274 -22.33 9.31 9.66
CA LYS A 274 -21.66 8.38 8.77
C LYS A 274 -20.15 8.52 8.94
N PHE A 275 -19.41 7.42 8.81
CA PHE A 275 -17.96 7.50 8.62
C PHE A 275 -17.65 8.37 7.40
N ALA A 276 -16.64 9.22 7.50
CA ALA A 276 -16.02 9.99 6.43
C ALA A 276 -14.48 9.87 6.53
N ALA A 277 -13.75 10.34 5.53
CA ALA A 277 -12.31 10.58 5.64
C ALA A 277 -11.98 11.70 4.69
N SER A 278 -10.85 12.33 4.93
CA SER A 278 -10.57 13.60 4.31
C SER A 278 -9.09 13.86 4.16
N VAL A 279 -8.81 14.84 3.31
CA VAL A 279 -7.54 15.55 3.30
C VAL A 279 -7.79 16.99 3.61
N ASN A 280 -7.06 17.56 4.57
CA ASN A 280 -7.29 18.94 5.00
C ASN A 280 -8.78 19.24 5.30
N ASN A 281 -9.46 18.27 5.94
CA ASN A 281 -10.89 18.32 6.26
C ASN A 281 -11.84 18.36 5.04
N MET A 282 -11.34 18.04 3.84
CA MET A 282 -12.12 17.88 2.62
C MET A 282 -12.28 16.40 2.25
N SER A 283 -13.52 15.90 2.27
CA SER A 283 -13.90 14.61 1.71
C SER A 283 -14.22 14.77 0.22
N PHE A 284 -13.44 14.08 -0.61
CA PHE A 284 -13.60 14.13 -2.06
C PHE A 284 -14.93 13.50 -2.48
N ALA A 285 -15.74 14.26 -3.22
CA ALA A 285 -16.96 13.76 -3.86
C ALA A 285 -16.66 13.48 -5.35
N LEU A 286 -16.99 12.28 -5.83
CA LEU A 286 -16.76 11.95 -7.24
C LEU A 286 -17.80 12.66 -8.11
N PRO A 287 -17.39 13.43 -9.13
CA PRO A 287 -18.34 14.04 -10.05
C PRO A 287 -18.91 13.00 -11.02
N SER A 288 -20.11 13.25 -11.55
CA SER A 288 -20.73 12.43 -12.60
C SER A 288 -20.04 12.59 -13.96
N VAL A 289 -19.32 13.70 -14.16
CA VAL A 289 -18.47 13.95 -15.33
C VAL A 289 -17.00 13.82 -14.92
N ALA A 290 -16.21 13.06 -15.68
CA ALA A 290 -14.80 12.90 -15.41
C ALA A 290 -14.07 14.27 -15.37
N ILE A 291 -13.25 14.50 -14.34
CA ILE A 291 -12.50 15.76 -14.18
C ILE A 291 -11.63 16.06 -15.41
N LEU A 292 -11.00 15.03 -16.00
CA LEU A 292 -10.20 15.19 -17.22
C LEU A 292 -11.04 15.71 -18.39
N GLN A 293 -12.24 15.16 -18.56
CA GLN A 293 -13.17 15.57 -19.60
C GLN A 293 -13.62 17.01 -19.36
N ALA A 294 -14.00 17.35 -18.12
CA ALA A 294 -14.41 18.70 -17.76
C ALA A 294 -13.29 19.72 -18.00
N TYR A 295 -12.05 19.39 -17.63
CA TYR A 295 -10.87 20.21 -17.90
C TYR A 295 -10.64 20.41 -19.40
N TYR A 296 -10.62 19.31 -20.18
CA TYR A 296 -10.30 19.35 -21.60
C TYR A 296 -11.33 20.16 -22.42
N PHE A 297 -12.61 20.04 -22.07
CA PHE A 297 -13.70 20.75 -22.76
C PHE A 297 -14.12 22.06 -22.09
N GLY A 298 -13.41 22.51 -21.05
CA GLY A 298 -13.74 23.76 -20.34
C GLY A 298 -15.12 23.79 -19.69
N GLN A 299 -15.58 22.65 -19.15
CA GLN A 299 -16.90 22.54 -18.52
C GLN A 299 -16.88 23.13 -17.09
N ASN A 300 -17.77 24.09 -16.86
CA ASN A 300 -17.93 24.72 -15.55
C ASN A 300 -18.79 23.88 -14.61
N GLY A 301 -18.57 24.03 -13.29
CA GLY A 301 -19.41 23.42 -12.25
C GLY A 301 -19.10 21.95 -11.89
N VAL A 302 -18.09 21.34 -12.52
CA VAL A 302 -17.69 19.94 -12.23
C VAL A 302 -16.70 19.84 -11.06
N TYR A 303 -15.75 20.77 -10.98
CA TYR A 303 -14.73 20.82 -9.93
C TYR A 303 -14.31 22.27 -9.68
N THR A 304 -13.66 22.53 -8.55
CA THR A 304 -12.98 23.80 -8.25
C THR A 304 -11.47 23.58 -8.10
N THR A 305 -10.67 24.63 -8.28
CA THR A 305 -9.19 24.57 -8.22
C THR A 305 -8.62 25.15 -6.92
N ASP A 306 -9.42 25.15 -5.85
CA ASP A 306 -9.15 25.81 -4.57
C ASP A 306 -8.96 24.81 -3.43
N PHE A 307 -8.39 23.63 -3.74
CA PHE A 307 -8.01 22.69 -2.69
C PHE A 307 -6.93 23.34 -1.80
N PRO A 308 -7.10 23.35 -0.46
CA PRO A 308 -6.24 24.11 0.42
C PRO A 308 -4.86 23.48 0.55
N THR A 309 -3.81 24.32 0.47
CA THR A 309 -2.42 23.84 0.54
C THR A 309 -2.00 23.37 1.93
N GLN A 310 -2.78 23.74 2.94
CA GLN A 310 -2.60 23.40 4.36
C GLN A 310 -3.99 23.28 5.04
N PRO A 311 -4.13 22.58 6.17
CA PRO A 311 -5.40 22.49 6.89
C PRO A 311 -5.84 23.88 7.34
N LEU A 312 -7.12 24.18 7.14
CA LEU A 312 -7.70 25.48 7.46
C LEU A 312 -7.73 25.78 8.98
N ILE A 313 -7.83 24.71 9.79
CA ILE A 313 -7.88 24.79 11.24
C ILE A 313 -6.79 23.87 11.80
N PRO A 314 -5.64 24.41 12.21
CA PRO A 314 -4.58 23.61 12.81
C PRO A 314 -4.96 23.17 14.23
N PHE A 315 -4.54 21.98 14.61
CA PHE A 315 -4.66 21.44 15.96
C PHE A 315 -3.48 20.50 16.24
N ASN A 316 -3.42 19.93 17.45
CA ASN A 316 -2.47 18.87 17.75
C ASN A 316 -2.91 17.57 17.04
N TYR A 317 -2.45 17.36 15.81
CA TYR A 317 -2.96 16.32 14.90
C TYR A 317 -2.88 14.92 15.50
N THR A 318 -1.80 14.59 16.18
CA THR A 318 -1.60 13.27 16.83
C THR A 318 -1.96 13.26 18.31
N GLY A 319 -2.55 14.34 18.83
CA GLY A 319 -2.95 14.49 20.24
C GLY A 319 -4.43 14.23 20.46
N THR A 320 -5.06 15.01 21.33
CA THR A 320 -6.52 14.96 21.53
C THR A 320 -7.23 15.52 20.29
N PRO A 321 -8.11 14.73 19.63
CA PRO A 321 -8.83 15.20 18.45
C PRO A 321 -9.87 16.29 18.81
N PRO A 322 -10.26 17.16 17.86
CA PRO A 322 -11.32 18.12 18.08
C PRO A 322 -12.68 17.43 18.32
N ASN A 323 -13.53 18.05 19.14
CA ASN A 323 -14.89 17.54 19.40
C ASN A 323 -15.74 17.45 18.12
N ASN A 324 -15.55 18.39 17.20
CA ASN A 324 -16.20 18.36 15.89
C ASN A 324 -15.30 17.63 14.89
N THR A 325 -15.74 16.45 14.45
CA THR A 325 -15.04 15.62 13.47
C THR A 325 -15.68 15.68 12.08
N ASN A 326 -16.64 16.59 11.87
CA ASN A 326 -17.34 16.70 10.59
C ASN A 326 -16.40 17.23 9.49
N VAL A 327 -16.42 16.53 8.35
CA VAL A 327 -15.66 16.90 7.15
C VAL A 327 -16.55 17.64 6.16
N MET A 328 -15.92 18.47 5.33
CA MET A 328 -16.60 19.15 4.23
C MET A 328 -16.55 18.31 2.97
N ASN A 329 -17.66 18.19 2.24
CA ASN A 329 -17.68 17.47 0.96
C ASN A 329 -17.39 18.44 -0.19
N GLY A 330 -16.63 17.99 -1.19
CA GLY A 330 -16.46 18.73 -2.43
C GLY A 330 -15.50 18.07 -3.41
N THR A 331 -15.60 18.48 -4.68
CA THR A 331 -14.71 18.07 -5.75
C THR A 331 -13.69 19.19 -6.00
N ARG A 332 -12.67 19.25 -5.15
CA ARG A 332 -11.63 20.29 -5.18
C ARG A 332 -10.31 19.71 -5.71
N THR A 333 -9.61 20.46 -6.55
CA THR A 333 -8.33 20.08 -7.15
C THR A 333 -7.25 21.12 -6.86
N VAL A 334 -6.00 20.71 -7.05
CA VAL A 334 -4.84 21.61 -7.12
C VAL A 334 -4.35 21.61 -8.56
N VAL A 335 -4.12 22.80 -9.14
CA VAL A 335 -3.51 22.95 -10.46
C VAL A 335 -2.04 23.34 -10.27
N LEU A 336 -1.15 22.59 -10.90
CA LEU A 336 0.30 22.84 -10.88
C LEU A 336 0.79 23.14 -12.29
N PRO A 337 1.64 24.18 -12.48
CA PRO A 337 2.39 24.33 -13.72
C PRO A 337 3.25 23.09 -14.01
N PHE A 338 3.41 22.77 -15.29
CA PHE A 338 4.28 21.69 -15.73
C PHE A 338 5.71 21.86 -15.17
N ASN A 339 6.30 20.75 -14.73
CA ASN A 339 7.65 20.67 -14.17
C ASN A 339 7.86 21.39 -12.81
N THR A 340 6.79 21.76 -12.12
CA THR A 340 6.88 22.30 -10.74
C THR A 340 7.49 21.25 -9.81
N SER A 341 8.51 21.62 -9.03
CA SER A 341 9.03 20.76 -7.96
C SER A 341 8.16 20.87 -6.71
N VAL A 342 7.63 19.73 -6.26
CA VAL A 342 6.63 19.65 -5.17
C VAL A 342 7.23 18.94 -3.96
N GLU A 343 7.00 19.49 -2.77
CA GLU A 343 7.13 18.81 -1.48
C GLU A 343 5.74 18.69 -0.87
N LEU A 344 5.33 17.46 -0.56
CA LEU A 344 4.07 17.18 0.11
C LEU A 344 4.36 16.45 1.42
N VAL A 345 4.00 17.08 2.53
CA VAL A 345 3.98 16.46 3.85
C VAL A 345 2.56 16.00 4.14
N MET A 346 2.40 14.73 4.49
CA MET A 346 1.14 14.12 4.85
C MET A 346 1.20 13.76 6.32
N GLN A 347 0.22 14.23 7.08
CA GLN A 347 0.15 14.17 8.54
C GLN A 347 -1.07 13.35 8.93
N ASP A 348 -0.86 12.17 9.52
CA ASP A 348 -1.95 11.41 10.14
C ASP A 348 -2.56 12.20 11.30
N THR A 349 -3.85 11.97 11.57
CA THR A 349 -4.58 12.58 12.68
C THR A 349 -5.18 11.52 13.60
N SER A 350 -5.33 11.85 14.88
CA SER A 350 -5.98 10.98 15.86
C SER A 350 -7.51 10.95 15.76
N ILE A 351 -8.11 11.64 14.77
CA ILE A 351 -9.56 11.70 14.58
C ILE A 351 -10.08 10.30 14.25
N LEU A 352 -10.91 9.74 15.16
CA LEU A 352 -11.43 8.37 15.10
C LEU A 352 -10.35 7.27 15.12
N GLY A 353 -9.17 7.59 15.67
CA GLY A 353 -8.06 6.65 15.84
C GLY A 353 -6.93 6.89 14.84
N ALA A 354 -5.70 6.82 15.33
CA ALA A 354 -4.49 6.94 14.50
C ALA A 354 -4.27 5.65 13.71
N GLU A 355 -4.12 5.77 12.40
CA GLU A 355 -4.04 4.64 11.48
C GLU A 355 -2.96 4.86 10.42
N SER A 356 -2.35 3.77 9.96
CA SER A 356 -1.42 3.83 8.84
C SER A 356 -2.22 3.94 7.54
N HIS A 357 -1.91 4.95 6.73
CA HIS A 357 -2.66 5.23 5.51
C HIS A 357 -1.82 5.00 4.25
N PRO A 358 -2.11 3.99 3.42
CA PRO A 358 -1.51 3.81 2.11
C PRO A 358 -1.87 4.97 1.17
N LEU A 359 -0.92 5.84 0.88
CA LEU A 359 -1.15 6.94 -0.06
C LEU A 359 -0.52 6.62 -1.40
N HIS A 360 -1.33 6.68 -2.45
CA HIS A 360 -0.93 6.40 -3.82
C HIS A 360 -1.07 7.65 -4.68
N LEU A 361 -0.13 7.91 -5.58
CA LEU A 361 -0.22 9.00 -6.56
C LEU A 361 -0.26 8.42 -7.97
N HIS A 362 -1.35 8.69 -8.69
CA HIS A 362 -1.43 8.32 -10.09
C HIS A 362 -0.50 9.19 -10.93
N GLY A 363 0.02 8.62 -12.01
CA GLY A 363 0.79 9.35 -13.02
C GLY A 363 2.22 9.72 -12.60
N TYR A 364 2.60 9.47 -11.34
CA TYR A 364 3.92 9.80 -10.82
C TYR A 364 4.43 8.70 -9.90
N ASN A 365 5.74 8.53 -9.88
CA ASN A 365 6.42 8.12 -8.67
C ASN A 365 6.88 9.38 -7.90
N PHE A 366 7.15 9.22 -6.62
CA PHE A 366 7.66 10.25 -5.73
C PHE A 366 8.78 9.69 -4.85
N PHE A 367 9.68 10.57 -4.42
CA PHE A 367 10.75 10.24 -3.48
C PHE A 367 10.26 10.40 -2.05
N VAL A 368 10.31 9.34 -1.24
CA VAL A 368 10.07 9.41 0.21
C VAL A 368 11.31 10.00 0.88
N VAL A 369 11.26 11.29 1.20
CA VAL A 369 12.43 12.03 1.73
C VAL A 369 12.49 12.02 3.25
N GLY A 370 11.37 11.78 3.94
CA GLY A 370 11.35 11.69 5.40
C GLY A 370 10.05 11.10 5.92
N GLN A 371 10.09 10.56 7.12
CA GLN A 371 8.92 10.11 7.86
C GLN A 371 9.21 10.20 9.36
N GLY A 372 8.17 10.31 10.18
CA GLY A 372 8.31 10.40 11.63
C GLY A 372 6.99 10.15 12.36
N PHE A 373 7.07 10.11 13.69
CA PHE A 373 5.90 10.05 14.57
C PHE A 373 5.62 11.42 15.18
N GLY A 374 4.38 11.62 15.62
CA GLY A 374 3.89 12.88 16.14
C GLY A 374 3.55 13.88 15.03
N ASN A 375 3.47 15.16 15.41
CA ASN A 375 3.26 16.23 14.45
C ASN A 375 4.57 16.59 13.75
N PHE A 376 4.53 16.77 12.45
CA PHE A 376 5.66 17.29 11.67
C PHE A 376 6.08 18.68 12.16
N ASP A 377 7.37 18.86 12.44
CA ASP A 377 7.97 20.17 12.76
C ASP A 377 8.68 20.73 11.53
N PRO A 378 8.11 21.74 10.84
CA PRO A 378 8.69 22.30 9.61
C PRO A 378 10.06 22.97 9.83
N ASN A 379 10.44 23.26 11.08
CA ASN A 379 11.71 23.89 11.41
C ASN A 379 12.81 22.87 11.77
N LYS A 380 12.45 21.62 12.09
CA LYS A 380 13.40 20.60 12.56
C LYS A 380 13.47 19.37 11.68
N ASP A 381 12.34 18.87 11.21
CA ASP A 381 12.30 17.60 10.50
C ASP A 381 12.88 17.65 9.08
N PRO A 382 12.76 18.74 8.31
CA PRO A 382 13.43 18.85 7.01
C PRO A 382 14.95 18.66 7.06
N ALA A 383 15.60 18.99 8.19
CA ALA A 383 17.04 18.77 8.37
C ALA A 383 17.44 17.29 8.39
N LYS A 384 16.48 16.38 8.63
CA LYS A 384 16.68 14.92 8.63
C LYS A 384 16.32 14.28 7.29
N PHE A 385 15.86 15.05 6.31
CA PHE A 385 15.42 14.49 5.03
C PHE A 385 16.58 13.79 4.32
N ASN A 386 16.32 12.57 3.85
CA ASN A 386 17.20 11.90 2.92
C ASN A 386 17.00 12.52 1.54
N LEU A 387 17.87 13.46 1.19
CA LEU A 387 17.93 14.04 -0.14
C LEU A 387 19.02 13.39 -0.99
N VAL A 388 19.67 12.31 -0.57
CA VAL A 388 20.76 11.68 -1.34
C VAL A 388 20.24 10.50 -2.15
N ASP A 389 19.63 9.53 -1.47
CA ASP A 389 19.12 8.30 -2.07
C ASP A 389 17.73 7.89 -1.53
N PRO A 390 16.77 8.82 -1.37
CA PRO A 390 15.43 8.48 -0.92
C PRO A 390 14.80 7.46 -1.85
N MET A 391 13.99 6.55 -1.31
CA MET A 391 13.30 5.56 -2.14
C MET A 391 12.26 6.26 -3.03
N GLU A 392 12.31 6.01 -4.32
CA GLU A 392 11.27 6.37 -5.27
C GLU A 392 10.15 5.32 -5.25
N ARG A 393 8.90 5.73 -5.01
CA ARG A 393 7.73 4.85 -4.90
C ARG A 393 6.51 5.48 -5.58
N ASN A 394 5.49 4.68 -5.85
CA ASN A 394 4.16 5.22 -6.19
C ASN A 394 3.18 5.13 -5.01
N THR A 395 3.50 4.32 -4.01
CA THR A 395 2.66 4.11 -2.82
C THR A 395 3.49 4.07 -1.56
N ALA A 396 3.11 4.84 -0.54
CA ALA A 396 3.79 4.84 0.76
C ALA A 396 2.77 4.99 1.89
N GLY A 397 2.96 4.23 2.98
CA GLY A 397 2.15 4.35 4.18
C GLY A 397 2.56 5.59 4.99
N VAL A 398 1.59 6.46 5.31
CA VAL A 398 1.78 7.46 6.36
C VAL A 398 1.77 6.72 7.70
N PRO A 399 2.81 6.86 8.54
CA PRO A 399 2.83 6.17 9.83
C PRO A 399 1.62 6.55 10.70
N ALA A 400 1.04 5.55 11.37
CA ALA A 400 0.00 5.77 12.37
C ALA A 400 0.50 6.75 13.45
N GLY A 401 -0.23 7.83 13.65
CA GLY A 401 0.09 8.92 14.56
C GLY A 401 1.39 9.64 14.15
N GLY A 402 1.64 9.79 12.86
CA GLY A 402 2.88 10.32 12.33
C GLY A 402 2.73 11.08 11.02
N TRP A 403 3.85 11.26 10.32
CA TRP A 403 3.91 12.01 9.08
C TRP A 403 4.87 11.39 8.07
N LEU A 404 4.62 11.69 6.79
CA LEU A 404 5.41 11.26 5.63
C LEU A 404 5.64 12.47 4.73
N ALA A 405 6.90 12.74 4.38
CA ALA A 405 7.28 13.78 3.43
C ALA A 405 7.75 13.16 2.12
N ILE A 406 7.17 13.61 1.01
CA ILE A 406 7.51 13.16 -0.34
C ILE A 406 7.90 14.35 -1.23
N ARG A 407 8.74 14.09 -2.24
CA ARG A 407 9.05 15.05 -3.31
C ARG A 407 8.93 14.45 -4.70
N PHE A 408 8.42 15.22 -5.66
CA PHE A 408 8.34 14.83 -7.06
C PHE A 408 8.31 16.07 -7.98
N PHE A 409 8.52 15.87 -9.27
CA PHE A 409 8.27 16.89 -10.30
C PHE A 409 6.88 16.66 -10.89
N ALA A 410 6.10 17.72 -11.06
CA ALA A 410 4.82 17.68 -11.76
C ALA A 410 5.03 17.71 -13.29
N ASP A 411 5.74 16.72 -13.83
CA ASP A 411 6.19 16.61 -15.23
C ASP A 411 5.33 15.67 -16.10
N ASN A 412 4.12 15.31 -15.66
CA ASN A 412 3.17 14.49 -16.42
C ASN A 412 1.84 15.24 -16.62
N PRO A 413 1.59 15.82 -17.81
CA PRO A 413 0.41 16.64 -18.06
C PRO A 413 -0.86 15.78 -18.06
N GLY A 414 -1.81 16.13 -17.20
CA GLY A 414 -3.10 15.44 -17.10
C GLY A 414 -3.73 15.64 -15.73
N THR A 415 -4.88 15.02 -15.52
CA THR A 415 -5.51 14.95 -14.19
C THR A 415 -5.02 13.70 -13.48
N ASN A 416 -4.23 13.90 -12.44
CA ASN A 416 -3.64 12.82 -11.65
C ASN A 416 -4.36 12.75 -10.31
N LEU A 417 -4.88 11.56 -9.97
CA LEU A 417 -5.58 11.34 -8.71
C LEU A 417 -4.55 11.01 -7.62
N PHE A 418 -4.69 11.64 -6.45
CA PHE A 418 -3.99 11.26 -5.23
C PHE A 418 -4.98 10.58 -4.27
N PRO A 419 -5.34 9.30 -4.48
CA PRO A 419 -6.20 8.59 -3.55
C PRO A 419 -5.48 8.32 -2.23
N LEU A 420 -6.11 8.70 -1.11
CA LEU A 420 -5.52 8.58 0.23
C LEU A 420 -5.96 7.37 1.02
N PHE A 421 -6.85 6.61 0.41
CA PHE A 421 -7.26 5.33 0.90
C PHE A 421 -7.21 4.39 -0.29
N PRO A 422 -7.21 3.09 -0.04
CA PRO A 422 -7.68 2.10 -0.99
C PRO A 422 -9.16 2.30 -1.36
N ARG A 423 -9.59 3.52 -1.75
CA ARG A 423 -10.96 3.92 -2.10
C ARG A 423 -12.08 3.52 -1.12
N GLN A 424 -11.78 2.94 0.05
CA GLN A 424 -12.76 2.54 1.07
C GLN A 424 -13.60 3.73 1.54
N ILE A 425 -13.02 4.93 1.46
CA ILE A 425 -13.68 6.15 1.92
C ILE A 425 -13.79 7.24 0.85
N SER A 426 -12.94 7.25 -0.19
CA SER A 426 -13.05 8.26 -1.25
C SER A 426 -14.01 7.88 -2.40
N GLN A 427 -14.64 6.70 -2.34
CA GLN A 427 -15.84 6.39 -3.15
C GLN A 427 -17.13 6.75 -2.43
N LYS A 428 -17.04 7.65 -1.44
CA LYS A 428 -18.18 8.28 -0.81
C LYS A 428 -18.87 9.20 -1.80
N ARG A 429 -19.80 8.58 -2.55
CA ARG A 429 -20.78 9.10 -3.51
C ARG A 429 -20.33 9.01 -4.96
#